data_AF-W4KLQ3-F1
#
_entry.id   AF-W4KLQ3-F1
#
_cell.length_a   1.000
_cell.length_b   1.000
_cell.length_c   1.000
_cell.angle_alpha   90.00
_cell.angle_beta   90.00
_cell.angle_gamma   90.00
#
_symmetry.space_group_name_H-M   'P 1'
#
loop_
_entity.id
_entity.type
_entity.pdbx_description
1 polymer ?
#
loop_
_entity_poly.entity_id
_entity_poly.type
_entity_poly.pdbx_seq_one_letter_code
_entity_poly.pdbx_strand_id
1 'polypeptide(L)'
;MVSGMILATFIACASFGKGFLTHSCLLTAQGNSPYCDSSSGICYQGYYDSSLDITVGLVFPPLTTATTPNATEFIAQLVAPVNYGWTGLSVGGTMANSLLFTLWPNGDEIIFGPRWTAGYVQPLLYSGPKITLLPDSTVNSTHIKASFRCQNCTVWEGGSIGSGNLNGFQLIAYVASTDTPVDDPSNVASNFTEHNDFDFFGLDLSTVHSSSYSSYVGGGSTSSTLAPTSTIQTSTSVTATSSAAGATQTKYGQCGGTGWTGPTICASGSTCTAVSAPYYSQCL
;
A
#
# COMPACT_ATOMS: atom_id res chain seq x y z
N MET A 1 -14.28 -13.19 26.71
CA MET A 1 -13.37 -14.35 26.57
C MET A 1 -13.88 -15.26 25.47
N VAL A 2 -13.47 -15.03 24.22
CA VAL A 2 -13.01 -16.07 23.27
C VAL A 2 -12.06 -15.33 22.34
N SER A 3 -10.80 -15.75 22.37
CA SER A 3 -9.75 -15.28 21.46
C SER A 3 -9.93 -16.00 20.13
N GLY A 4 -10.22 -15.25 19.07
CA GLY A 4 -10.28 -15.74 17.69
C GLY A 4 -9.09 -15.21 16.92
N MET A 5 -7.93 -15.84 17.13
CA MET A 5 -6.72 -15.59 16.34
C MET A 5 -6.94 -16.24 14.97
N ILE A 6 -7.42 -15.48 13.98
CA ILE A 6 -7.50 -15.94 12.59
C ILE A 6 -6.07 -15.94 12.03
N LEU A 7 -5.50 -17.14 12.00
CA LEU A 7 -4.25 -17.43 11.31
C LEU A 7 -4.54 -17.44 9.81
N ALA A 8 -4.20 -16.37 9.09
CA ALA A 8 -4.20 -16.36 7.63
C ALA A 8 -3.26 -17.48 7.13
N THR A 9 -3.84 -18.59 6.68
CA THR A 9 -3.14 -19.74 6.10
C THR A 9 -3.77 -20.05 4.76
N PHE A 10 -3.22 -19.52 3.67
CA PHE A 10 -3.50 -20.03 2.33
C PHE A 10 -2.45 -21.12 2.01
N ILE A 11 -2.89 -22.38 2.01
CA ILE A 11 -2.14 -23.52 1.49
C ILE A 11 -2.79 -23.94 0.17
N ALA A 12 -2.17 -23.58 -0.96
CA ALA A 12 -2.39 -24.30 -2.21
C ALA A 12 -1.35 -25.43 -2.30
N CYS A 13 -1.73 -26.65 -1.92
CA CYS A 13 -0.89 -27.84 -2.08
C CYS A 13 -1.47 -28.73 -3.17
N ALA A 14 -0.89 -28.69 -4.37
CA ALA A 14 -1.19 -29.67 -5.41
C ALA A 14 -0.62 -31.03 -4.98
N SER A 15 -1.49 -32.02 -4.80
CA SER A 15 -1.13 -33.36 -4.32
C SER A 15 -0.72 -34.24 -5.49
N PHE A 16 0.56 -34.60 -5.58
CA PHE A 16 1.00 -35.77 -6.35
C PHE A 16 1.88 -36.68 -5.49
N GLY A 17 1.33 -37.86 -5.19
CA GLY A 17 2.03 -39.15 -5.09
C GLY A 17 3.27 -39.29 -4.19
N LYS A 18 3.07 -39.86 -3.00
CA LYS A 18 3.97 -40.71 -2.20
C LYS A 18 5.47 -40.67 -2.56
N GLY A 19 6.21 -39.79 -1.88
CA GLY A 19 7.66 -39.85 -1.77
C GLY A 19 8.15 -38.83 -0.74
N PHE A 20 8.99 -39.25 0.21
CA PHE A 20 9.60 -38.37 1.21
C PHE A 20 10.42 -37.28 0.50
N LEU A 21 9.84 -36.08 0.35
CA LEU A 21 10.49 -34.86 -0.10
C LEU A 21 10.28 -33.81 0.99
N THR A 22 11.38 -33.19 1.43
CA THR A 22 11.36 -32.00 2.27
C THR A 22 10.61 -30.90 1.53
N HIS A 23 9.41 -30.54 2.00
CA HIS A 23 8.59 -29.50 1.41
C HIS A 23 9.11 -28.13 1.84
N SER A 24 9.93 -27.50 1.01
CA SER A 24 10.21 -26.07 1.13
C SER A 24 8.94 -25.31 0.74
N CYS A 25 8.14 -24.93 1.73
CA CYS A 25 7.04 -23.99 1.55
C CYS A 25 7.66 -22.60 1.32
N LEU A 26 7.58 -22.10 0.08
CA LEU A 26 7.84 -20.68 -0.18
C LEU A 26 6.64 -19.89 0.33
N LEU A 27 6.84 -19.19 1.45
CA LEU A 27 5.92 -18.16 1.93
C LEU A 27 6.10 -16.93 1.04
N THR A 28 5.14 -16.65 0.16
CA THR A 28 5.08 -15.37 -0.56
C THR A 28 4.32 -14.37 0.30
N ALA A 29 4.99 -13.30 0.75
CA ALA A 29 4.30 -12.18 1.38
C ALA A 29 3.41 -11.45 0.35
N GLN A 30 2.20 -11.04 0.74
CA GLN A 30 1.32 -10.22 -0.11
C GLN A 30 2.01 -8.87 -0.37
N GLY A 31 2.32 -8.60 -1.64
CA GLY A 31 3.03 -7.40 -2.08
C GLY A 31 2.34 -6.75 -3.27
N ASN A 32 2.66 -5.48 -3.53
CA ASN A 32 2.14 -4.78 -4.69
C ASN A 32 2.66 -5.36 -6.01
N SER A 33 1.86 -5.20 -7.05
CA SER A 33 2.19 -5.48 -8.44
C SER A 33 1.75 -4.31 -9.32
N PRO A 34 2.46 -4.06 -10.44
CA PRO A 34 2.09 -2.98 -11.34
C PRO A 34 0.85 -3.37 -12.16
N TYR A 35 -0.06 -2.43 -12.34
CA TYR A 35 -1.17 -2.54 -13.29
C TYR A 35 -1.55 -1.17 -13.83
N CYS A 36 -2.25 -1.13 -14.96
CA CYS A 36 -2.80 0.11 -15.50
C CYS A 36 -4.31 -0.01 -15.65
N ASP A 37 -5.04 0.95 -15.09
CA ASP A 37 -6.49 1.02 -15.24
C ASP A 37 -6.81 1.39 -16.69
N SER A 38 -7.59 0.55 -17.37
CA SER A 38 -7.89 0.74 -18.79
C SER A 38 -8.84 1.90 -19.07
N SER A 39 -9.60 2.36 -18.07
CA SER A 39 -10.56 3.45 -18.24
C SER A 39 -9.91 4.83 -18.14
N SER A 40 -8.93 5.00 -17.23
CA SER A 40 -8.19 6.25 -17.04
C SER A 40 -6.83 6.27 -17.73
N GLY A 41 -6.24 5.11 -18.01
CA GLY A 41 -4.86 4.99 -18.46
C GLY A 41 -3.83 5.28 -17.37
N ILE A 42 -4.25 5.40 -16.10
CA ILE A 42 -3.35 5.59 -14.97
C ILE A 42 -2.74 4.25 -14.58
N CYS A 43 -1.41 4.22 -14.44
CA CYS A 43 -0.69 3.05 -13.96
C CYS A 43 -0.39 3.18 -12.47
N TYR A 44 -0.69 2.12 -11.73
CA TYR A 44 -0.57 2.02 -10.28
C TYR A 44 0.39 0.90 -9.90
N GLN A 45 0.93 1.00 -8.69
CA GLN A 45 1.37 -0.15 -7.93
C GLN A 45 0.28 -0.50 -6.94
N GLY A 46 -0.18 -1.75 -6.92
CA GLY A 46 -1.28 -2.11 -6.06
C GLY A 46 -1.48 -3.59 -5.84
N TYR A 47 -2.57 -3.91 -5.18
CA TYR A 47 -2.94 -5.26 -4.81
C TYR A 47 -4.41 -5.49 -5.13
N TYR A 48 -4.71 -6.69 -5.62
CA TYR A 48 -6.06 -7.20 -5.79
C TYR A 48 -6.26 -8.37 -4.85
N ASP A 49 -7.24 -8.25 -3.96
CA ASP A 49 -7.68 -9.34 -3.10
C ASP A 49 -8.85 -10.06 -3.77
N SER A 50 -8.61 -11.29 -4.20
CA SER A 50 -9.65 -12.13 -4.79
C SER A 50 -10.71 -12.62 -3.81
N SER A 51 -10.45 -12.56 -2.50
CA SER A 51 -11.37 -13.00 -1.45
C SER A 51 -12.40 -11.91 -1.15
N LEU A 52 -11.93 -10.66 -1.03
CA LEU A 52 -12.78 -9.50 -0.79
C LEU A 52 -13.25 -8.78 -2.07
N ASP A 53 -12.68 -9.15 -3.22
CA ASP A 53 -12.87 -8.48 -4.52
C ASP A 53 -12.54 -6.98 -4.45
N ILE A 54 -11.51 -6.64 -3.65
CA ILE A 54 -11.05 -5.27 -3.44
C ILE A 54 -9.76 -5.05 -4.19
N THR A 55 -9.68 -3.93 -4.92
CA THR A 55 -8.43 -3.46 -5.53
C THR A 55 -7.99 -2.16 -4.85
N VAL A 56 -6.73 -2.10 -4.45
CA VAL A 56 -6.08 -0.88 -3.96
C VAL A 56 -4.85 -0.61 -4.81
N GLY A 57 -4.77 0.58 -5.42
CA GLY A 57 -3.62 1.02 -6.20
C GLY A 57 -3.15 2.41 -5.79
N LEU A 58 -1.84 2.64 -5.80
CA LEU A 58 -1.24 3.94 -5.53
C LEU A 58 -0.20 4.29 -6.60
N VAL A 59 -0.09 5.57 -6.91
CA VAL A 59 0.98 6.15 -7.73
C VAL A 59 1.36 7.51 -7.16
N PHE A 60 2.66 7.75 -7.07
CA PHE A 60 3.24 8.95 -6.48
C PHE A 60 3.93 9.80 -7.56
N PRO A 61 4.08 11.11 -7.31
CA PRO A 61 5.01 11.96 -8.07
C PRO A 61 6.43 11.39 -8.04
N PRO A 62 7.28 11.72 -9.02
CA PRO A 62 8.70 11.38 -8.95
C PRO A 62 9.33 11.86 -7.63
N LEU A 63 10.21 11.04 -7.06
CA LEU A 63 11.05 11.46 -5.95
C LEU A 63 11.90 12.66 -6.37
N THR A 64 12.02 13.63 -5.48
CA THR A 64 12.90 14.76 -5.66
C THR A 64 14.31 14.44 -5.16
N THR A 65 15.29 15.24 -5.55
CA THR A 65 16.65 15.15 -4.98
C THR A 65 16.65 15.66 -3.54
N ALA A 66 17.64 15.26 -2.73
CA ALA A 66 17.71 15.56 -1.29
C ALA A 66 17.60 17.05 -0.90
N THR A 67 17.80 17.99 -1.83
CA THR A 67 17.68 19.44 -1.59
C THR A 67 16.25 19.98 -1.74
N THR A 68 15.35 19.23 -2.37
CA THR A 68 13.95 19.63 -2.56
C THR A 68 13.06 18.63 -1.81
N PRO A 69 12.13 19.08 -0.96
CA PRO A 69 11.20 18.17 -0.30
C PRO A 69 10.36 17.40 -1.33
N ASN A 70 10.09 16.12 -1.04
CA ASN A 70 9.16 15.33 -1.84
C ASN A 70 7.77 15.95 -1.81
N ALA A 71 7.00 15.73 -2.88
CA ALA A 71 5.60 16.11 -2.93
C ALA A 71 4.79 15.44 -1.82
N THR A 72 3.80 16.15 -1.28
CA THR A 72 2.94 15.67 -0.19
C THR A 72 1.64 15.04 -0.69
N GLU A 73 1.66 14.50 -1.91
CA GLU A 73 0.48 14.00 -2.60
C GLU A 73 0.72 12.68 -3.32
N PHE A 74 -0.38 11.98 -3.60
CA PHE A 74 -0.43 10.79 -4.43
C PHE A 74 -1.79 10.71 -5.13
N ILE A 75 -1.90 9.82 -6.12
CA ILE A 75 -3.17 9.36 -6.67
C ILE A 75 -3.35 7.91 -6.20
N ALA A 76 -4.55 7.60 -5.72
CA ALA A 76 -4.92 6.25 -5.32
C ALA A 76 -6.22 5.82 -5.98
N GLN A 77 -6.42 4.50 -6.03
CA GLN A 77 -7.62 3.84 -6.51
C GLN A 77 -8.08 2.85 -5.45
N LEU A 78 -9.36 2.91 -5.10
CA LEU A 78 -10.05 1.94 -4.27
C LEU A 78 -11.28 1.44 -5.04
N VAL A 79 -11.31 0.14 -5.33
CA VAL A 79 -12.42 -0.54 -5.99
C VAL A 79 -12.95 -1.61 -5.04
N ALA A 80 -14.26 -1.67 -4.85
CA ALA A 80 -14.91 -2.68 -4.01
C ALA A 80 -16.30 -3.04 -4.55
N PRO A 81 -16.84 -4.21 -4.19
CA PRO A 81 -18.20 -4.60 -4.53
C PRO A 81 -19.23 -3.56 -4.08
N VAL A 82 -20.18 -3.24 -4.97
CA VAL A 82 -21.21 -2.22 -4.72
C VAL A 82 -22.23 -2.64 -3.65
N ASN A 83 -22.32 -3.94 -3.37
CA ASN A 83 -23.23 -4.49 -2.37
C ASN A 83 -22.67 -4.47 -0.94
N TYR A 84 -21.41 -4.08 -0.74
CA TYR A 84 -20.88 -3.86 0.61
C TYR A 84 -21.54 -2.63 1.23
N GLY A 85 -21.75 -2.69 2.55
CA GLY A 85 -22.29 -1.56 3.30
C GLY A 85 -21.34 -0.36 3.28
N TRP A 86 -20.03 -0.62 3.41
CA TRP A 86 -18.96 0.34 3.18
C TRP A 86 -17.60 -0.36 3.08
N THR A 87 -16.62 0.30 2.48
CA THR A 87 -15.20 -0.12 2.49
C THR A 87 -14.32 1.03 2.98
N GLY A 88 -13.10 0.71 3.42
CA GLY A 88 -12.14 1.71 3.83
C GLY A 88 -10.71 1.35 3.51
N LEU A 89 -9.85 2.37 3.52
CA LEU A 89 -8.43 2.29 3.22
C LEU A 89 -7.64 3.00 4.32
N SER A 90 -6.59 2.36 4.83
CA SER A 90 -5.57 2.99 5.67
C SER A 90 -4.24 3.02 4.93
N VAL A 91 -3.77 4.23 4.61
CA VAL A 91 -2.49 4.40 3.90
C VAL A 91 -1.27 4.31 4.83
N GLY A 92 -1.48 4.31 6.14
CA GLY A 92 -0.45 4.06 7.16
C GLY A 92 -0.46 2.62 7.70
N GLY A 93 -1.40 1.78 7.28
CA GLY A 93 -1.45 0.35 7.64
C GLY A 93 -2.07 0.03 9.00
N THR A 94 -2.39 1.03 9.82
CA THR A 94 -3.10 0.86 11.11
C THR A 94 -4.43 1.60 11.10
N MET A 95 -5.37 1.25 11.98
CA MET A 95 -6.59 2.06 12.17
C MET A 95 -6.25 3.35 12.94
N ALA A 96 -5.64 3.20 14.12
CA ALA A 96 -5.25 4.32 14.97
C ALA A 96 -4.07 5.08 14.38
N ASN A 97 -4.09 6.42 14.51
CA ASN A 97 -3.03 7.35 14.11
C ASN A 97 -2.61 7.22 12.63
N SER A 98 -3.54 6.82 11.78
CA SER A 98 -3.34 6.66 10.34
C SER A 98 -4.31 7.54 9.57
N LEU A 99 -3.90 8.00 8.39
CA LEU A 99 -4.83 8.61 7.45
C LEU A 99 -5.72 7.50 6.86
N LEU A 100 -7.02 7.61 7.14
CA LEU A 100 -8.03 6.67 6.69
C LEU A 100 -8.89 7.30 5.59
N PHE A 101 -9.49 6.47 4.76
CA PHE A 101 -10.53 6.84 3.83
C PHE A 101 -11.69 5.86 3.94
N THR A 102 -12.90 6.37 3.81
CA THR A 102 -14.11 5.54 3.77
C THR A 102 -14.86 5.79 2.48
N LEU A 103 -15.45 4.74 1.92
CA LEU A 103 -16.12 4.72 0.62
C LEU A 103 -17.40 3.89 0.70
N TRP A 104 -18.50 4.45 0.23
CA TRP A 104 -19.74 3.72 -0.02
C TRP A 104 -20.57 4.40 -1.13
N PRO A 105 -21.45 3.66 -1.82
CA PRO A 105 -22.39 4.24 -2.78
C PRO A 105 -23.62 4.84 -2.08
N ASN A 106 -24.17 5.90 -2.66
CA ASN A 106 -25.52 6.39 -2.38
C ASN A 106 -26.28 6.52 -3.71
N GLY A 107 -26.92 5.42 -4.13
CA GLY A 107 -27.35 5.29 -5.53
C GLY A 107 -26.13 5.31 -6.46
N ASP A 108 -26.13 6.19 -7.45
CA ASP A 108 -25.00 6.37 -8.37
C ASP A 108 -23.93 7.35 -7.84
N GLU A 109 -24.16 7.96 -6.67
CA GLU A 109 -23.23 8.89 -6.05
C GLU A 109 -22.15 8.16 -5.24
N ILE A 110 -20.92 8.67 -5.32
CA ILE A 110 -19.80 8.19 -4.52
C ILE A 110 -19.69 9.04 -3.26
N ILE A 111 -19.84 8.42 -2.10
CA ILE A 111 -19.61 9.07 -0.82
C ILE A 111 -18.25 8.64 -0.32
N PHE A 112 -17.31 9.59 -0.33
CA PHE A 112 -15.90 9.35 -0.08
C PHE A 112 -15.29 10.48 0.73
N GLY A 113 -14.49 10.15 1.74
CA GLY A 113 -13.83 11.19 2.53
C GLY A 113 -12.72 10.68 3.45
N PRO A 114 -11.80 11.58 3.85
CA PRO A 114 -10.74 11.26 4.78
C PRO A 114 -11.28 11.17 6.21
N ARG A 115 -10.78 10.20 6.96
CA ARG A 115 -11.10 9.96 8.36
C ARG A 115 -9.82 9.80 9.18
N TRP A 116 -9.93 10.00 10.48
CA TRP A 116 -8.83 9.77 11.42
C TRP A 116 -9.37 9.43 12.82
N THR A 117 -8.59 8.67 13.57
CA THR A 117 -8.86 8.35 14.98
C THR A 117 -7.55 8.07 15.72
N ALA A 118 -7.52 8.40 17.01
CA ALA A 118 -6.36 8.11 17.88
C ALA A 118 -6.33 6.65 18.38
N GLY A 119 -7.40 5.88 18.18
CA GLY A 119 -7.57 4.54 18.73
C GLY A 119 -8.60 3.70 17.96
N TYR A 120 -8.96 2.54 18.52
CA TYR A 120 -9.97 1.64 17.93
C TYR A 120 -11.39 2.08 18.31
N VAL A 121 -11.77 3.25 17.81
CA VAL A 121 -13.09 3.88 17.98
C VAL A 121 -13.51 4.54 16.66
N GLN A 122 -14.81 4.83 16.52
CA GLN A 122 -15.41 5.47 15.33
C GLN A 122 -14.52 6.61 14.79
N PRO A 123 -13.95 6.44 13.58
CA PRO A 123 -13.20 7.50 12.94
C PRO A 123 -14.08 8.69 12.56
N LEU A 124 -13.59 9.89 12.84
CA LEU A 124 -14.25 11.15 12.49
C LEU A 124 -13.64 11.74 11.21
N LEU A 125 -14.34 12.69 10.59
CA LEU A 125 -13.81 13.42 9.43
C LEU A 125 -12.47 14.08 9.77
N TYR A 126 -11.51 13.91 8.88
CA TYR A 126 -10.17 14.45 9.06
C TYR A 126 -9.93 15.65 8.17
N SER A 127 -9.68 16.81 8.78
CA SER A 127 -9.30 18.03 8.08
C SER A 127 -7.82 18.04 7.73
N GLY A 128 -7.44 18.66 6.62
CA GLY A 128 -6.05 18.83 6.20
C GLY A 128 -5.79 18.26 4.81
N PRO A 129 -6.09 16.96 4.57
CA PRO A 129 -6.09 16.40 3.23
C PRO A 129 -7.05 17.14 2.30
N LYS A 130 -6.60 17.43 1.09
CA LYS A 130 -7.47 17.88 0.00
C LYS A 130 -7.67 16.74 -0.97
N ILE A 131 -8.92 16.29 -1.07
CA ILE A 131 -9.32 15.14 -1.86
C ILE A 131 -10.04 15.61 -3.11
N THR A 132 -9.63 15.07 -4.26
CA THR A 132 -10.31 15.29 -5.55
C THR A 132 -10.58 13.93 -6.18
N LEU A 133 -11.85 13.55 -6.31
CA LEU A 133 -12.24 12.39 -7.13
C LEU A 133 -11.86 12.66 -8.59
N LEU A 134 -11.30 11.65 -9.24
CA LEU A 134 -10.91 11.68 -10.64
C LEU A 134 -12.09 11.24 -11.52
N PRO A 135 -12.16 11.69 -12.79
CA PRO A 135 -13.27 11.44 -13.71
C PRO A 135 -13.63 9.98 -13.97
N ASP A 136 -12.71 9.03 -13.77
CA ASP A 136 -12.97 7.60 -13.96
C ASP A 136 -13.64 6.94 -12.76
N SER A 137 -13.82 7.67 -11.65
CA SER A 137 -14.57 7.19 -10.48
C SER A 137 -16.03 6.94 -10.86
N THR A 138 -16.58 5.81 -10.44
CA THR A 138 -17.91 5.37 -10.87
C THR A 138 -18.56 4.43 -9.86
N VAL A 139 -19.89 4.41 -9.85
CA VAL A 139 -20.70 3.32 -9.29
C VAL A 139 -21.36 2.60 -10.48
N ASN A 140 -21.27 1.29 -10.51
CA ASN A 140 -21.97 0.46 -11.49
C ASN A 140 -22.68 -0.72 -10.80
N SER A 141 -23.27 -1.62 -11.58
CA SER A 141 -24.05 -2.76 -11.07
C SER A 141 -23.25 -3.77 -10.24
N THR A 142 -21.92 -3.72 -10.27
CA THR A 142 -21.05 -4.67 -9.59
C THR A 142 -20.11 -4.01 -8.59
N HIS A 143 -19.60 -2.82 -8.90
CA HIS A 143 -18.53 -2.20 -8.13
C HIS A 143 -18.74 -0.69 -7.97
N ILE A 144 -18.23 -0.18 -6.85
CA ILE A 144 -17.90 1.21 -6.66
C ILE A 144 -16.39 1.39 -6.82
N LYS A 145 -15.98 2.44 -7.53
CA LYS A 145 -14.59 2.82 -7.75
C LYS A 145 -14.39 4.28 -7.38
N ALA A 146 -13.50 4.55 -6.44
CA ALA A 146 -12.96 5.88 -6.17
C ALA A 146 -11.50 5.93 -6.63
N SER A 147 -11.25 6.60 -7.76
CA SER A 147 -9.92 7.05 -8.16
C SER A 147 -9.78 8.49 -7.67
N PHE A 148 -8.76 8.82 -6.89
CA PHE A 148 -8.67 10.14 -6.27
C PHE A 148 -7.24 10.65 -6.17
N ARG A 149 -7.08 11.96 -6.36
CA ARG A 149 -5.87 12.68 -5.97
C ARG A 149 -5.99 13.12 -4.52
N CYS A 150 -4.98 12.82 -3.73
CA CYS A 150 -4.88 13.17 -2.33
C CYS A 150 -3.71 14.13 -2.13
N GLN A 151 -3.99 15.40 -1.85
CA GLN A 151 -2.97 16.40 -1.53
C GLN A 151 -2.88 16.59 -0.02
N ASN A 152 -1.66 16.80 0.51
CA ASN A 152 -1.37 16.83 1.95
C ASN A 152 -1.69 15.50 2.65
N CYS A 153 -1.27 14.38 2.04
CA CYS A 153 -1.64 13.04 2.48
C CYS A 153 -0.45 12.11 2.81
N THR A 154 0.78 12.58 2.61
CA THR A 154 1.98 11.76 2.94
C THR A 154 2.38 11.86 4.41
N VAL A 155 1.86 12.87 5.13
CA VAL A 155 2.07 13.11 6.55
C VAL A 155 0.73 13.54 7.14
N TRP A 156 0.41 13.05 8.33
CA TRP A 156 -0.81 13.36 9.06
C TRP A 156 -0.53 13.36 10.57
N GLU A 157 -1.57 13.59 11.37
CA GLU A 157 -1.46 13.58 12.82
C GLU A 157 -1.08 12.18 13.34
N GLY A 158 0.09 12.07 13.95
CA GLY A 158 0.57 10.81 14.53
C GLY A 158 1.19 9.81 13.54
N GLY A 159 1.33 10.15 12.26
CA GLY A 159 1.94 9.23 11.29
C GLY A 159 2.31 9.82 9.93
N SER A 160 2.94 8.99 9.10
CA SER A 160 3.32 9.32 7.73
C SER A 160 3.52 8.06 6.90
N ILE A 161 3.40 8.19 5.59
CA ILE A 161 3.72 7.10 4.65
C ILE A 161 5.21 6.76 4.76
N GLY A 162 5.52 5.47 4.81
CA GLY A 162 6.88 4.95 4.89
C GLY A 162 7.63 5.37 6.15
N SER A 163 6.93 5.79 7.21
CA SER A 163 7.54 6.47 8.37
C SER A 163 8.43 7.65 7.96
N GLY A 164 7.99 8.40 6.93
CA GLY A 164 8.69 9.54 6.36
C GLY A 164 9.67 9.18 5.25
N ASN A 165 9.94 7.90 5.01
CA ASN A 165 10.74 7.44 3.89
C ASN A 165 9.87 7.00 2.71
N LEU A 166 9.63 7.93 1.78
CA LEU A 166 8.88 7.65 0.55
C LEU A 166 9.61 6.74 -0.45
N ASN A 167 10.82 6.25 -0.14
CA ASN A 167 11.53 5.25 -0.95
C ASN A 167 11.73 3.94 -0.17
N GLY A 168 10.94 3.72 0.88
CA GLY A 168 11.02 2.56 1.75
C GLY A 168 9.86 1.60 1.55
N PHE A 169 9.29 1.17 2.67
CA PHE A 169 8.17 0.23 2.72
C PHE A 169 6.99 0.87 3.43
N GLN A 170 5.78 0.61 2.97
CA GLN A 170 4.54 0.93 3.66
C GLN A 170 3.65 -0.31 3.75
N LEU A 171 3.08 -0.57 4.94
CA LEU A 171 1.98 -1.51 5.06
C LEU A 171 0.68 -0.78 4.71
N ILE A 172 -0.09 -1.27 3.75
CA ILE A 172 -1.42 -0.72 3.45
C ILE A 172 -2.46 -1.66 4.04
N ALA A 173 -3.51 -1.11 4.65
CA ALA A 173 -4.65 -1.90 5.12
C ALA A 173 -5.91 -1.46 4.40
N TYR A 174 -6.83 -2.39 4.18
CA TYR A 174 -8.15 -2.13 3.64
C TYR A 174 -9.17 -2.98 4.38
N VAL A 175 -10.41 -2.48 4.45
CA VAL A 175 -11.47 -3.04 5.28
C VAL A 175 -12.78 -3.10 4.52
N ALA A 176 -13.67 -4.00 4.94
CA ALA A 176 -15.02 -4.09 4.41
C ALA A 176 -16.03 -4.33 5.54
N SER A 177 -17.18 -3.66 5.46
CA SER A 177 -18.42 -4.12 6.08
C SER A 177 -19.27 -4.72 4.98
N THR A 178 -19.28 -6.04 4.90
CA THR A 178 -19.88 -6.76 3.76
C THR A 178 -21.41 -6.81 3.82
N ASP A 179 -22.01 -6.56 4.98
CA ASP A 179 -23.45 -6.75 5.21
C ASP A 179 -24.14 -5.58 5.93
N THR A 180 -23.39 -4.67 6.55
CA THR A 180 -23.95 -3.60 7.40
C THR A 180 -23.62 -2.23 6.82
N PRO A 181 -24.63 -1.45 6.38
CA PRO A 181 -24.43 -0.13 5.81
C PRO A 181 -24.06 0.91 6.87
N VAL A 182 -23.64 2.09 6.41
CA VAL A 182 -23.51 3.27 7.27
C VAL A 182 -24.88 3.77 7.75
N ASP A 183 -24.92 4.52 8.85
CA ASP A 183 -26.17 5.01 9.44
C ASP A 183 -26.94 5.99 8.54
N ASP A 184 -26.24 6.91 7.87
CA ASP A 184 -26.76 7.88 6.91
C ASP A 184 -25.92 7.84 5.62
N PRO A 185 -26.38 7.10 4.58
CA PRO A 185 -25.60 6.93 3.36
C PRO A 185 -25.42 8.23 2.57
N SER A 186 -26.20 9.29 2.83
CA SER A 186 -26.05 10.57 2.12
C SER A 186 -24.98 11.48 2.71
N ASN A 187 -24.44 11.14 3.88
CA ASN A 187 -23.58 12.02 4.65
C ASN A 187 -22.18 11.42 4.82
N VAL A 188 -21.18 12.04 4.21
CA VAL A 188 -19.77 11.61 4.32
C VAL A 188 -19.26 11.58 5.77
N ALA A 189 -19.91 12.26 6.72
CA ALA A 189 -19.61 12.25 8.14
C ALA A 189 -20.33 11.15 8.94
N SER A 190 -21.17 10.33 8.30
CA SER A 190 -21.98 9.29 8.94
C SER A 190 -21.17 8.41 9.88
N ASN A 191 -21.82 7.97 10.96
CA ASN A 191 -21.33 6.86 11.77
C ASN A 191 -21.58 5.54 11.04
N PHE A 192 -20.89 4.50 11.49
CA PHE A 192 -20.99 3.15 10.96
C PHE A 192 -20.48 2.13 11.98
N THR A 193 -20.96 0.90 11.88
CA THR A 193 -20.45 -0.19 12.72
C THR A 193 -19.03 -0.59 12.30
N GLU A 194 -18.33 -1.30 13.18
CA GLU A 194 -17.02 -1.90 12.89
C GLU A 194 -17.07 -2.77 11.62
N HIS A 195 -15.99 -2.76 10.83
CA HIS A 195 -15.84 -3.60 9.66
C HIS A 195 -15.79 -5.08 10.07
N ASN A 196 -16.40 -5.97 9.27
CA ASN A 196 -16.43 -7.40 9.57
C ASN A 196 -15.33 -8.18 8.82
N ASP A 197 -14.61 -7.53 7.92
CA ASP A 197 -13.44 -8.08 7.24
C ASP A 197 -12.35 -7.02 7.00
N PHE A 198 -11.10 -7.45 6.92
CA PHE A 198 -9.94 -6.62 6.65
C PHE A 198 -8.73 -7.44 6.24
N ASP A 199 -7.84 -6.85 5.44
CA ASP A 199 -6.55 -7.45 5.14
C ASP A 199 -5.50 -6.36 4.85
N PHE A 200 -4.27 -6.78 4.60
CA PHE A 200 -3.12 -5.92 4.40
C PHE A 200 -2.33 -6.34 3.16
N PHE A 201 -1.54 -5.41 2.63
CA PHE A 201 -0.48 -5.76 1.71
C PHE A 201 0.74 -4.84 1.91
N GLY A 202 1.90 -5.37 1.57
CA GLY A 202 3.13 -4.59 1.52
C GLY A 202 3.23 -3.74 0.25
N LEU A 203 3.48 -2.45 0.40
CA LEU A 203 3.76 -1.53 -0.69
C LEU A 203 5.25 -1.14 -0.67
N ASP A 204 5.98 -1.55 -1.70
CA ASP A 204 7.34 -1.09 -1.97
C ASP A 204 7.29 0.31 -2.58
N LEU A 205 7.54 1.32 -1.75
CA LEU A 205 7.47 2.72 -2.15
C LEU A 205 8.55 3.08 -3.18
N SER A 206 9.63 2.32 -3.33
CA SER A 206 10.59 2.58 -4.40
C SER A 206 10.00 2.39 -5.80
N THR A 207 8.88 1.66 -5.90
CA THR A 207 8.25 1.30 -7.18
C THR A 207 7.01 2.13 -7.53
N VAL A 208 6.50 2.94 -6.60
CA VAL A 208 5.21 3.65 -6.75
C VAL A 208 5.33 4.99 -7.48
N HIS A 209 6.54 5.47 -7.73
CA HIS A 209 6.81 6.77 -8.34
C HIS A 209 6.74 6.70 -9.87
N SER A 210 5.98 7.61 -10.49
CA SER A 210 5.84 7.66 -11.94
C SER A 210 6.26 9.00 -12.52
N SER A 211 7.10 8.98 -13.56
CA SER A 211 7.43 10.16 -14.37
C SER A 211 6.21 10.72 -15.12
N SER A 212 5.16 9.92 -15.29
CA SER A 212 3.89 10.32 -15.91
C SER A 212 2.88 10.88 -14.90
N TYR A 213 3.20 10.99 -13.62
CA TYR A 213 2.25 11.42 -12.59
C TYR A 213 1.51 12.73 -12.93
N SER A 214 2.21 13.70 -13.52
CA SER A 214 1.61 14.99 -13.90
C SER A 214 0.49 14.87 -14.94
N SER A 215 0.53 13.88 -15.84
CA SER A 215 -0.57 13.62 -16.78
C SER A 215 -1.76 12.91 -16.14
N TYR A 216 -1.57 12.27 -14.98
CA TYR A 216 -2.63 11.57 -14.25
C TYR A 216 -3.49 12.49 -13.38
N VAL A 217 -2.96 13.64 -12.96
CA VAL A 217 -3.61 14.58 -12.02
C VAL A 217 -5.01 15.03 -12.46
N GLY A 218 -5.32 15.00 -13.75
CA GLY A 218 -6.64 15.32 -14.31
C GLY A 218 -7.54 14.13 -14.64
N GLY A 219 -7.16 12.90 -14.29
CA GLY A 219 -7.90 11.68 -14.64
C GLY A 219 -7.25 10.78 -15.70
N GLY A 220 -6.01 11.09 -16.11
CA GLY A 220 -5.33 10.38 -17.18
C GLY A 220 -5.95 10.65 -18.56
N SER A 221 -5.35 10.10 -19.61
CA SER A 221 -5.78 10.32 -20.98
C SER A 221 -6.89 9.34 -21.36
N THR A 222 -8.11 9.84 -21.59
CA THR A 222 -9.07 9.11 -22.43
C THR A 222 -8.47 8.94 -23.82
N SER A 223 -8.03 7.73 -24.15
CA SER A 223 -7.42 7.43 -25.44
C SER A 223 -8.41 7.66 -26.59
N SER A 224 -8.12 8.62 -27.47
CA SER A 224 -8.50 8.51 -28.87
C SER A 224 -7.31 7.93 -29.66
N THR A 225 -7.44 6.66 -30.04
CA THR A 225 -6.91 5.99 -31.25
C THR A 225 -5.54 6.40 -31.85
N LEU A 226 -4.63 5.40 -31.82
CA LEU A 226 -3.63 4.96 -32.82
C LEU A 226 -2.30 5.73 -33.01
N ALA A 227 -1.24 4.90 -33.11
CA ALA A 227 0.21 5.17 -33.14
C ALA A 227 0.73 5.92 -34.39
N PRO A 228 2.03 6.29 -34.44
CA PRO A 228 3.01 5.32 -34.96
C PRO A 228 4.36 5.23 -34.21
N THR A 229 4.97 4.07 -34.42
CA THR A 229 6.35 3.64 -34.12
C THR A 229 7.43 4.60 -34.62
N SER A 230 8.50 4.81 -33.83
CA SER A 230 9.82 5.12 -34.38
C SER A 230 10.95 4.67 -33.42
N THR A 231 11.80 3.79 -33.95
CA THR A 231 13.03 3.25 -33.37
C THR A 231 14.19 4.24 -33.47
N ILE A 232 14.98 4.47 -32.41
CA ILE A 232 16.41 4.81 -32.54
C ILE A 232 17.23 4.16 -31.40
N GLN A 233 18.30 3.50 -31.82
CA GLN A 233 19.36 2.79 -31.09
C GLN A 233 20.50 3.77 -30.73
N THR A 234 21.08 3.71 -29.52
CA THR A 234 22.47 4.15 -29.26
C THR A 234 23.09 3.40 -28.06
N SER A 235 24.41 3.19 -28.09
CA SER A 235 25.22 2.16 -27.41
C SER A 235 26.13 2.64 -26.25
N THR A 236 26.69 1.65 -25.51
CA THR A 236 27.94 1.61 -24.67
C THR A 236 27.97 2.37 -23.32
N SER A 237 28.65 1.97 -22.22
CA SER A 237 29.65 0.93 -21.87
C SER A 237 29.68 0.69 -20.34
N VAL A 238 30.16 -0.47 -19.89
CA VAL A 238 30.33 -0.90 -18.48
C VAL A 238 31.65 -0.44 -17.84
N THR A 239 31.65 -0.11 -16.54
CA THR A 239 32.86 0.00 -15.70
C THR A 239 32.57 -0.56 -14.30
N ALA A 240 33.45 -1.44 -13.80
CA ALA A 240 33.42 -2.02 -12.46
C ALA A 240 34.46 -1.37 -11.54
N THR A 241 34.15 -1.18 -10.25
CA THR A 241 35.12 -0.74 -9.23
C THR A 241 34.88 -1.40 -7.86
N SER A 242 35.99 -1.62 -7.15
CA SER A 242 36.29 -2.52 -6.03
C SER A 242 35.69 -2.21 -4.64
N SER A 243 35.61 -3.26 -3.81
CA SER A 243 35.06 -3.35 -2.44
C SER A 243 35.78 -2.50 -1.37
N ALA A 244 35.00 -1.70 -0.63
CA ALA A 244 35.43 -0.95 0.56
C ALA A 244 35.23 -1.74 1.87
N ALA A 245 35.95 -1.35 2.93
CA ALA A 245 35.96 -1.99 4.24
C ALA A 245 34.55 -2.08 4.88
N GLY A 246 34.25 -3.24 5.47
CA GLY A 246 32.92 -3.56 6.00
C GLY A 246 32.44 -2.58 7.07
N ALA A 247 31.27 -1.99 6.85
CA ALA A 247 30.63 -1.09 7.79
C ALA A 247 30.29 -1.81 9.10
N THR A 248 30.31 -1.06 10.20
CA THR A 248 29.99 -1.52 11.57
C THR A 248 28.57 -1.07 11.94
N GLN A 249 27.83 -1.91 12.65
CA GLN A 249 26.42 -1.71 13.01
C GLN A 249 26.28 -1.00 14.37
N THR A 250 25.25 -0.17 14.53
CA THR A 250 25.00 0.53 15.81
C THR A 250 24.41 -0.42 16.85
N LYS A 251 24.56 -0.09 18.14
CA LYS A 251 23.90 -0.83 19.22
C LYS A 251 22.38 -0.76 19.02
N TYR A 252 21.71 -1.90 19.16
CA TYR A 252 20.31 -2.21 18.81
C TYR A 252 20.01 -2.29 17.31
N GLY A 253 21.00 -2.09 16.44
CA GLY A 253 20.89 -2.33 15.00
C GLY A 253 20.87 -3.83 14.67
N GLN A 254 20.24 -4.18 13.54
CA GLN A 254 20.28 -5.55 13.03
C GLN A 254 21.68 -5.86 12.52
N CYS A 255 22.27 -6.94 13.01
CA CYS A 255 23.63 -7.37 12.65
C CYS A 255 23.68 -8.77 12.06
N GLY A 256 22.52 -9.40 11.88
CA GLY A 256 22.42 -10.72 11.29
C GLY A 256 20.97 -11.15 11.13
N GLY A 257 20.80 -12.32 10.54
CA GLY A 257 19.51 -12.84 10.14
C GLY A 257 19.53 -13.30 8.68
N THR A 258 18.67 -14.25 8.34
CA THR A 258 18.51 -14.72 6.96
C THR A 258 18.23 -13.55 6.02
N GLY A 259 19.05 -13.39 4.97
CA GLY A 259 18.89 -12.34 3.97
C GLY A 259 19.49 -10.97 4.36
N TRP A 260 20.05 -10.81 5.56
CA TRP A 260 20.73 -9.58 5.96
C TRP A 260 22.03 -9.39 5.17
N THR A 261 22.12 -8.29 4.43
CA THR A 261 23.31 -7.90 3.62
C THR A 261 24.08 -6.72 4.22
N GLY A 262 23.62 -6.20 5.37
CA GLY A 262 24.23 -5.08 6.05
C GLY A 262 25.36 -5.47 7.01
N PRO A 263 25.88 -4.49 7.78
CA PRO A 263 26.94 -4.69 8.77
C PRO A 263 26.67 -5.86 9.72
N THR A 264 27.63 -6.79 9.86
CA THR A 264 27.53 -7.91 10.81
C THR A 264 28.36 -7.71 12.08
N ILE A 265 29.27 -6.73 12.05
CA ILE A 265 30.10 -6.37 13.20
C ILE A 265 29.38 -5.27 13.97
N CYS A 266 29.14 -5.49 15.26
CA CYS A 266 28.53 -4.50 16.14
C CYS A 266 29.53 -3.46 16.63
N ALA A 267 29.05 -2.27 16.95
CA ALA A 267 29.83 -1.22 17.61
C ALA A 267 30.46 -1.75 18.91
N SER A 268 31.67 -1.25 19.23
CA SER A 268 32.44 -1.68 20.40
C SER A 268 31.58 -1.65 21.68
N GLY A 269 31.62 -2.75 22.45
CA GLY A 269 30.80 -2.91 23.66
C GLY A 269 29.39 -3.48 23.43
N SER A 270 29.07 -3.92 22.21
CA SER A 270 27.85 -4.69 21.91
C SER A 270 28.17 -5.93 21.07
N THR A 271 27.38 -7.00 21.25
CA THR A 271 27.57 -8.28 20.58
C THR A 271 26.36 -8.63 19.73
N CYS A 272 26.60 -9.14 18.52
CA CYS A 272 25.52 -9.56 17.65
C CYS A 272 24.84 -10.80 18.23
N THR A 273 23.64 -10.61 18.78
CA THR A 273 22.88 -11.63 19.50
C THR A 273 21.67 -12.02 18.68
N ALA A 274 21.46 -13.32 18.44
CA ALA A 274 20.26 -13.79 17.77
C ALA A 274 19.04 -13.55 18.68
N VAL A 275 18.14 -12.66 18.26
CA VAL A 275 16.92 -12.33 19.02
C VAL A 275 15.75 -13.19 18.53
N SER A 276 15.67 -13.43 17.22
CA SER A 276 14.68 -14.32 16.61
C SER A 276 15.33 -15.14 15.49
N ALA A 277 16.08 -16.17 15.88
CA ALA A 277 16.76 -17.06 14.93
C ALA A 277 15.75 -17.81 14.03
N PRO A 278 16.05 -18.02 12.73
CA PRO A 278 17.26 -17.62 12.00
C PRO A 278 17.19 -16.20 11.38
N TYR A 279 16.07 -15.49 11.50
CA TYR A 279 15.76 -14.32 10.67
C TYR A 279 16.28 -12.99 11.19
N TYR A 280 16.59 -12.89 12.48
CA TYR A 280 16.95 -11.61 13.09
C TYR A 280 17.94 -11.75 14.25
N SER A 281 19.08 -11.07 14.11
CA SER A 281 20.09 -10.87 15.14
C SER A 281 20.34 -9.37 15.34
N GLN A 282 20.48 -8.94 16.58
CA GLN A 282 20.59 -7.54 16.97
C GLN A 282 21.85 -7.32 17.81
N CYS A 283 22.48 -6.15 17.66
CA CYS A 283 23.58 -5.74 18.53
C CYS A 283 23.07 -5.38 19.94
N LEU A 284 23.42 -6.15 20.98
CA LEU A 284 23.04 -5.89 22.38
C LEU A 284 24.28 -5.62 23.26
#